data_AF-A0A453IG63-F1
#
_entry.id   AF-A0A453IG63-F1
#
_cell.length_a   1.000
_cell.length_b   1.000
_cell.length_c   1.000
_cell.angle_alpha   90.00
_cell.angle_beta   90.00
_cell.angle_gamma   90.00
#
_symmetry.space_group_name_H-M   'P 1'
#
loop_
_entity.id
_entity.type
_entity.pdbx_description
1 polymer ?
#
loop_
_entity_poly.entity_id
_entity_poly.type
_entity_poly.pdbx_seq_one_letter_code
_entity_poly.pdbx_strand_id
1 'polypeptide(L)'
;AQSLELLLIQFLMPDNDARRQAEEQIRRLARDPQVVPALVHHLRTAKTPNVRQLAAVLLRKKITSHWPKLPPHAKASLKQALIDSITLDNSHLVRRASANVVSIIAKYAVPAGEWQELLPFLFQCSQSPQEEHREVALILFSSLTETIGTTFQSHLNDLQPILLKCLQDETSSRVRIAALKYG
;
A
#
# COMPACT_ATOMS: atom_id res chain seq x y z
N ALA A 1 7.38 27.32 8.22
CA ALA A 1 6.41 26.21 8.35
C ALA A 1 7.11 25.03 9.00
N GLN A 2 6.44 24.33 9.91
CA GLN A 2 6.99 23.12 10.56
C GLN A 2 7.17 22.02 9.51
N SER A 3 8.27 21.24 9.58
CA SER A 3 8.51 20.18 8.60
C SER A 3 7.47 19.07 8.71
N LEU A 4 7.10 18.44 7.59
CA LEU A 4 6.10 17.36 7.58
C LEU A 4 6.51 16.23 8.53
N GLU A 5 7.79 15.89 8.60
CA GLU A 5 8.30 14.86 9.51
C GLU A 5 8.00 15.17 10.98
N LEU A 6 8.22 16.41 11.43
CA LEU A 6 7.91 16.81 12.81
C LEU A 6 6.41 16.69 13.10
N LEU A 7 5.56 17.02 12.13
CA LEU A 7 4.12 16.85 12.27
C LEU A 7 3.72 15.37 12.35
N LEU A 8 4.34 14.51 11.55
CA LEU A 8 4.11 13.07 11.61
C LEU A 8 4.52 12.50 12.97
N ILE A 9 5.67 12.92 13.50
CA ILE A 9 6.15 12.51 14.83
C ILE A 9 5.21 13.02 15.92
N GLN A 10 4.81 14.30 15.87
CA GLN A 10 3.92 14.91 16.84
C GLN A 10 2.53 14.25 16.85
N PHE A 11 2.02 13.85 15.68
CA PHE A 11 0.76 13.11 15.57
C PHE A 11 0.79 11.73 16.28
N LEU A 12 1.99 11.17 16.48
CA LEU A 12 2.20 9.88 17.14
C LEU A 12 2.47 10.01 18.65
N MET A 13 2.62 11.22 19.19
CA MET A 13 2.82 11.45 20.62
C MET A 13 1.56 11.15 21.44
N PRO A 14 1.67 10.86 22.75
CA PRO A 14 0.50 10.61 23.60
C PRO A 14 -0.32 11.87 23.94
N ASP A 15 0.26 13.06 23.79
CA ASP A 15 -0.38 14.35 24.08
C ASP A 15 -1.51 14.65 23.09
N ASN A 16 -2.75 14.72 23.59
CA ASN A 16 -3.93 14.91 22.75
C ASN A 16 -3.99 16.27 22.03
N ASP A 17 -3.50 17.35 22.67
CA ASP A 17 -3.52 18.68 22.08
C ASP A 17 -2.45 18.80 21.00
N ALA A 18 -1.25 18.28 21.26
CA ALA A 18 -0.18 18.18 20.28
C ALA A 18 -0.61 17.36 19.05
N ARG A 19 -1.30 16.23 19.25
CA ARG A 19 -1.84 15.40 18.16
C ARG A 19 -2.88 16.14 17.33
N ARG A 20 -3.82 16.84 17.97
CA ARG A 20 -4.86 17.62 17.27
C ARG A 20 -4.26 18.74 16.44
N GLN A 21 -3.29 19.47 16.98
CA GLN A 21 -2.58 20.53 16.27
C GLN A 21 -1.83 19.98 15.05
N ALA A 22 -1.08 18.88 15.23
CA ALA A 22 -0.38 18.22 14.13
C ALA A 22 -1.35 17.74 13.05
N GLU A 23 -2.48 17.13 13.44
CA GLU A 23 -3.49 16.68 12.51
C GLU A 23 -4.06 17.82 11.66
N GLU A 24 -4.38 18.95 12.27
CA GLU A 24 -4.93 20.09 11.55
C GLU A 24 -3.94 20.65 10.53
N GLN A 25 -2.66 20.77 10.92
CA GLN A 25 -1.60 21.20 10.00
C GLN A 25 -1.40 20.19 8.85
N ILE A 26 -1.37 18.89 9.14
CA ILE A 26 -1.30 17.83 8.12
C ILE A 26 -2.50 17.93 7.17
N ARG A 27 -3.71 18.15 7.69
CA ARG A 27 -4.93 18.31 6.86
C ARG A 27 -4.83 19.52 5.93
N ARG A 28 -4.23 20.62 6.38
CA ARG A 28 -4.00 21.83 5.57
C ARG A 28 -2.96 21.56 4.47
N LEU A 29 -1.81 20.98 4.82
CA LEU A 29 -0.76 20.60 3.85
C LEU A 29 -1.28 19.59 2.82
N ALA A 30 -2.10 18.65 3.25
CA ALA A 30 -2.65 17.60 2.39
C ALA A 30 -3.68 18.10 1.36
N ARG A 31 -3.98 19.40 1.30
CA ARG A 31 -4.77 20.01 0.21
C ARG A 31 -3.97 20.15 -1.06
N ASP A 32 -2.65 20.31 -0.96
CA ASP A 32 -1.73 20.42 -2.09
C ASP A 32 -1.31 19.02 -2.57
N PRO A 33 -1.41 18.68 -3.88
CA PRO A 33 -0.88 17.44 -4.44
C PRO A 33 0.61 17.18 -4.13
N GLN A 34 1.42 18.23 -3.86
CA GLN A 34 2.83 18.11 -3.46
C GLN A 34 3.02 17.35 -2.14
N VAL A 35 1.94 17.16 -1.35
CA VAL A 35 1.98 16.27 -0.18
C VAL A 35 2.32 14.82 -0.57
N VAL A 36 1.97 14.38 -1.79
CA VAL A 36 2.19 12.99 -2.21
C VAL A 36 3.68 12.66 -2.33
N PRO A 37 4.51 13.41 -3.09
CA PRO A 37 5.95 13.23 -3.08
C PRO A 37 6.58 13.28 -1.67
N ALA A 38 6.12 14.20 -0.82
CA ALA A 38 6.64 14.32 0.54
C ALA A 38 6.32 13.08 1.41
N LEU A 39 5.10 12.55 1.33
CA LEU A 39 4.73 11.31 2.02
C LEU A 39 5.47 10.09 1.44
N VAL A 40 5.71 10.05 0.12
CA VAL A 40 6.53 9.01 -0.52
C VAL A 40 7.96 9.04 -0.02
N HIS A 41 8.55 10.23 0.13
CA HIS A 41 9.88 10.38 0.71
C HIS A 41 9.92 9.77 2.12
N HIS A 42 9.01 10.14 3.01
CA HIS A 42 8.97 9.59 4.37
C HIS A 42 8.67 8.09 4.40
N LEU A 43 7.83 7.57 3.50
CA LEU A 43 7.61 6.13 3.37
C LEU A 43 8.90 5.38 3.06
N ARG A 44 9.81 5.97 2.26
CA ARG A 44 11.09 5.35 1.88
C ARG A 44 12.19 5.54 2.92
N THR A 45 12.28 6.71 3.53
CA THR A 45 13.49 7.14 4.27
C THR A 45 13.32 7.22 5.77
N ALA A 46 12.09 7.31 6.30
CA ALA A 46 11.91 7.51 7.74
C ALA A 46 12.44 6.31 8.52
N LYS A 47 13.26 6.57 9.54
CA LYS A 47 13.89 5.52 10.36
C LYS A 47 12.86 4.76 11.20
N THR A 48 11.82 5.46 11.65
CA THR A 48 10.78 4.91 12.53
C THR A 48 9.65 4.26 11.72
N PRO A 49 9.34 2.97 11.95
CA PRO A 49 8.26 2.29 11.25
C PRO A 49 6.90 2.99 11.37
N ASN A 50 6.61 3.60 12.54
CA ASN A 50 5.34 4.29 12.77
C ASN A 50 5.18 5.52 11.86
N VAL A 51 6.27 6.24 11.54
CA VAL A 51 6.22 7.38 10.61
C VAL A 51 6.00 6.88 9.18
N ARG A 52 6.68 5.80 8.77
CA ARG A 52 6.44 5.17 7.46
C ARG A 52 5.00 4.68 7.31
N GLN A 53 4.48 4.02 8.33
CA GLN A 53 3.09 3.55 8.37
C GLN A 53 2.11 4.73 8.27
N LEU A 54 2.32 5.79 9.06
CA LEU A 54 1.47 6.98 9.01
C LEU A 54 1.51 7.65 7.64
N ALA A 55 2.69 7.72 7.01
CA ALA A 55 2.83 8.24 5.65
C ALA A 55 1.98 7.45 4.65
N ALA A 56 2.02 6.11 4.69
CA ALA A 56 1.18 5.25 3.86
C ALA A 56 -0.32 5.42 4.17
N VAL A 57 -0.72 5.57 5.44
CA VAL A 57 -2.12 5.82 5.83
C VAL A 57 -2.62 7.15 5.27
N LEU A 58 -1.80 8.21 5.34
CA LEU A 58 -2.14 9.52 4.78
C LEU A 58 -2.20 9.49 3.25
N LEU A 59 -1.28 8.77 2.60
CA LEU A 59 -1.33 8.52 1.16
C LEU A 59 -2.66 7.88 0.78
N ARG A 60 -3.06 6.79 1.45
CA ARG A 60 -4.34 6.11 1.19
C ARG A 60 -5.53 7.08 1.27
N LYS A 61 -5.55 7.97 2.27
CA LYS A 61 -6.65 8.94 2.48
C LYS A 61 -6.73 10.02 1.41
N LYS A 62 -5.63 10.33 0.73
CA LYS A 62 -5.52 11.49 -0.17
C LYS A 62 -5.27 11.15 -1.63
N ILE A 63 -4.82 9.92 -1.90
CA ILE A 63 -4.38 9.57 -3.24
C ILE A 63 -5.52 9.60 -4.25
N THR A 64 -6.75 9.24 -3.89
CA THR A 64 -7.90 9.32 -4.80
C THR A 64 -8.12 10.73 -5.36
N SER A 65 -8.04 11.77 -4.53
CA SER A 65 -8.24 13.15 -4.98
C SER A 65 -7.04 13.74 -5.72
N HIS A 66 -5.83 13.25 -5.44
CA HIS A 66 -4.59 13.79 -5.98
C HIS A 66 -4.07 13.05 -7.20
N TRP A 67 -4.38 11.76 -7.36
CA TRP A 67 -3.89 10.90 -8.44
C TRP A 67 -4.01 11.51 -9.85
N PRO A 68 -5.16 12.12 -10.24
CA PRO A 68 -5.30 12.70 -11.57
C PRO A 68 -4.41 13.93 -11.80
N LYS A 69 -3.97 14.59 -10.71
CA LYS A 69 -3.16 15.82 -10.74
C LYS A 69 -1.66 15.54 -10.69
N LEU A 70 -1.27 14.29 -10.46
CA LEU A 70 0.13 13.93 -10.35
C LEU A 70 0.77 13.81 -11.74
N PRO A 71 1.96 14.39 -11.94
CA PRO A 71 2.71 14.18 -13.18
C PRO A 71 3.14 12.70 -13.30
N PRO A 72 3.40 12.20 -14.52
CA PRO A 72 3.73 10.80 -14.76
C PRO A 72 4.90 10.27 -13.91
N HIS A 73 5.97 11.07 -13.74
CA HIS A 73 7.13 10.68 -12.93
C HIS A 73 6.76 10.49 -11.44
N ALA A 74 5.85 11.30 -10.89
CA ALA A 74 5.42 11.18 -9.50
C ALA A 74 4.54 9.94 -9.31
N LYS A 75 3.66 9.64 -10.28
CA LYS A 75 2.90 8.38 -10.30
C LYS A 75 3.84 7.17 -10.32
N ALA A 76 4.84 7.16 -11.20
CA ALA A 76 5.82 6.08 -11.30
C ALA A 76 6.63 5.91 -9.99
N SER A 77 7.13 7.02 -9.43
CA SER A 77 7.86 7.00 -8.16
C SER A 77 7.02 6.47 -7.00
N LEU A 78 5.72 6.80 -6.95
CA LEU A 78 4.80 6.29 -5.93
C LEU A 78 4.56 4.78 -6.11
N LYS A 79 4.29 4.31 -7.34
CA LYS A 79 4.12 2.88 -7.62
C LYS A 79 5.34 2.07 -7.16
N GLN A 80 6.54 2.51 -7.55
CA GLN A 80 7.78 1.85 -7.14
C GLN A 80 7.97 1.90 -5.62
N ALA A 81 7.68 3.04 -4.97
CA ALA A 81 7.82 3.17 -3.52
C ALA A 81 6.95 2.18 -2.75
N LEU A 82 5.74 1.92 -3.27
CA LEU A 82 4.80 0.98 -2.66
C LEU A 82 5.25 -0.47 -2.84
N ILE A 83 5.77 -0.81 -4.03
CA ILE A 83 6.38 -2.13 -4.29
C ILE A 83 7.55 -2.35 -3.32
N ASP A 84 8.50 -1.41 -3.29
CA ASP A 84 9.67 -1.46 -2.41
C ASP A 84 9.25 -1.57 -0.92
N SER A 85 8.24 -0.81 -0.52
CA SER A 85 7.73 -0.83 0.87
C SER A 85 7.08 -2.17 1.25
N ILE A 86 6.44 -2.85 0.30
CA ILE A 86 5.85 -4.18 0.55
C ILE A 86 6.94 -5.24 0.68
N THR A 87 8.03 -5.14 -0.11
CA THR A 87 9.06 -6.18 -0.17
C THR A 87 10.22 -5.99 0.81
N LEU A 88 10.62 -4.74 1.05
CA LEU A 88 11.87 -4.43 1.77
C LEU A 88 11.65 -3.98 3.22
N ASP A 89 10.45 -3.49 3.57
CA ASP A 89 10.21 -3.01 4.94
C ASP A 89 10.10 -4.17 5.92
N ASN A 90 10.72 -4.10 7.10
CA ASN A 90 10.62 -5.17 8.10
C ASN A 90 9.33 -5.09 8.95
N SER A 91 8.56 -4.01 8.84
CA SER A 91 7.32 -3.82 9.60
C SER A 91 6.09 -4.31 8.83
N HIS A 92 5.43 -5.33 9.38
CA HIS A 92 4.14 -5.83 8.89
C HIS A 92 3.09 -4.71 8.76
N LEU A 93 3.04 -3.80 9.72
CA LEU A 93 2.11 -2.66 9.72
C LEU A 93 2.35 -1.72 8.54
N VAL A 94 3.62 -1.47 8.18
CA VAL A 94 3.97 -0.63 7.02
C VAL A 94 3.61 -1.35 5.73
N ARG A 95 3.97 -2.63 5.58
CA ARG A 95 3.61 -3.44 4.40
C ARG A 95 2.10 -3.44 4.15
N ARG A 96 1.32 -3.68 5.20
CA ARG A 96 -0.14 -3.66 5.17
C ARG A 96 -0.69 -2.28 4.79
N ALA A 97 -0.14 -1.20 5.36
CA ALA A 97 -0.54 0.16 5.02
C ALA A 97 -0.26 0.47 3.54
N SER A 98 0.93 0.11 3.04
CA SER A 98 1.32 0.28 1.64
C SER A 98 0.44 -0.53 0.68
N ALA A 99 0.13 -1.78 1.00
CA ALA A 99 -0.82 -2.60 0.26
C ALA A 99 -2.20 -1.92 0.14
N ASN A 100 -2.69 -1.28 1.20
CA ASN A 100 -3.95 -0.53 1.12
C ASN A 100 -3.86 0.70 0.21
N VAL A 101 -2.68 1.29 -0.02
CA VAL A 101 -2.51 2.37 -1.00
C VAL A 101 -2.52 1.78 -2.41
N VAL A 102 -1.80 0.68 -2.62
CA VAL A 102 -1.78 -0.06 -3.90
C VAL A 102 -3.19 -0.41 -4.34
N SER A 103 -4.02 -0.97 -3.45
CA SER A 103 -5.38 -1.36 -3.78
C SER A 103 -6.29 -0.21 -4.19
N ILE A 104 -6.03 1.03 -3.73
CA ILE A 104 -6.78 2.22 -4.16
C ILE A 104 -6.30 2.68 -5.53
N ILE A 105 -4.99 2.77 -5.73
CA ILE A 105 -4.41 3.25 -7.00
C ILE A 105 -4.72 2.27 -8.13
N ALA A 106 -4.63 0.97 -7.88
CA ALA A 106 -4.83 -0.07 -8.87
C ALA A 106 -6.21 0.00 -9.54
N LYS A 107 -7.25 0.41 -8.83
CA LYS A 107 -8.62 0.61 -9.38
C LYS A 107 -8.66 1.55 -10.58
N TYR A 108 -7.72 2.49 -10.64
CA TYR A 108 -7.63 3.47 -11.72
C TYR A 108 -6.49 3.12 -12.67
N ALA A 109 -5.33 2.78 -12.11
CA ALA A 109 -4.11 2.61 -12.89
C ALA A 109 -4.08 1.32 -13.72
N VAL A 110 -4.68 0.22 -13.23
CA VAL A 110 -4.66 -1.06 -13.95
C VAL A 110 -5.63 -1.04 -15.15
N PRO A 111 -6.91 -0.65 -15.01
CA PRO A 111 -7.81 -0.55 -16.17
C PRO A 111 -7.35 0.46 -17.22
N ALA A 112 -6.63 1.51 -16.81
CA ALA A 112 -6.04 2.49 -17.71
C ALA A 112 -4.73 2.00 -18.38
N GLY A 113 -4.25 0.80 -18.08
CA GLY A 113 -3.00 0.26 -18.59
C GLY A 113 -1.74 0.96 -18.06
N GLU A 114 -1.87 1.79 -17.00
CA GLU A 114 -0.78 2.57 -16.44
C GLU A 114 0.11 1.75 -15.48
N TRP A 115 -0.32 0.58 -14.99
CA TRP A 115 0.44 -0.20 -13.99
C TRP A 115 0.51 -1.70 -14.32
N GLN A 116 1.20 -2.02 -15.41
CA GLN A 116 1.32 -3.39 -15.93
C GLN A 116 2.17 -4.29 -15.02
N GLU A 117 3.09 -3.71 -14.26
CA GLU A 117 4.03 -4.43 -13.40
C GLU A 117 3.37 -4.98 -12.13
N LEU A 118 2.19 -4.46 -11.76
CA LEU A 118 1.52 -4.83 -10.50
C LEU A 118 1.18 -6.32 -10.45
N LEU A 119 0.61 -6.87 -11.53
CA LEU A 119 0.18 -8.26 -11.53
C LEU A 119 1.35 -9.25 -11.49
N PRO A 120 2.39 -9.13 -12.33
CA PRO A 120 3.61 -9.93 -12.21
C PRO A 120 4.22 -9.85 -10.80
N PHE A 121 4.25 -8.65 -10.21
CA PHE A 121 4.71 -8.46 -8.84
C PHE A 121 3.90 -9.26 -7.82
N LEU A 122 2.57 -9.24 -7.88
CA LEU A 122 1.73 -10.00 -6.95
C LEU A 122 1.91 -11.52 -7.10
N PHE A 123 2.06 -12.00 -8.34
CA PHE A 123 2.38 -13.41 -8.61
C PHE A 123 3.74 -13.83 -8.04
N GLN A 124 4.73 -12.94 -8.07
CA GLN A 124 6.02 -13.18 -7.43
C GLN A 124 5.89 -13.21 -5.91
N CYS A 125 5.14 -12.28 -5.32
CA CYS A 125 4.93 -12.22 -3.87
C CYS A 125 4.17 -13.43 -3.33
N SER A 126 3.16 -13.94 -4.05
CA SER A 126 2.39 -15.12 -3.62
C SER A 126 3.21 -16.41 -3.57
N GLN A 127 4.32 -16.46 -4.31
CA GLN A 127 5.24 -17.60 -4.37
C GLN A 127 6.51 -17.37 -3.56
N SER A 128 6.63 -16.23 -2.87
CA SER A 128 7.82 -15.89 -2.11
C SER A 128 8.04 -16.85 -0.94
N PRO A 129 9.29 -17.16 -0.57
CA PRO A 129 9.59 -17.92 0.64
C PRO A 129 9.18 -17.18 1.93
N GLN A 130 9.09 -15.84 1.89
CA GLN A 130 8.67 -15.03 3.03
C GLN A 130 7.15 -15.02 3.16
N GLU A 131 6.63 -15.40 4.32
CA GLU A 131 5.18 -15.48 4.57
C GLU A 131 4.48 -14.12 4.46
N GLU A 132 5.17 -13.03 4.82
CA GLU A 132 4.61 -11.68 4.79
C GLU A 132 4.36 -11.20 3.37
N HIS A 133 5.17 -11.64 2.40
CA HIS A 133 4.93 -11.36 0.98
C HIS A 133 3.70 -12.13 0.48
N ARG A 134 3.59 -13.41 0.84
CA ARG A 134 2.45 -14.25 0.44
C ARG A 134 1.15 -13.70 1.02
N GLU A 135 1.16 -13.34 2.30
CA GLU A 135 0.02 -12.71 2.98
C GLU A 135 -0.43 -11.44 2.25
N VAL A 136 0.48 -10.49 2.00
CA VAL A 136 0.14 -9.22 1.33
C VAL A 136 -0.35 -9.44 -0.10
N ALA A 137 0.23 -10.39 -0.84
CA ALA A 137 -0.22 -10.73 -2.18
C ALA A 137 -1.69 -11.18 -2.20
N LEU A 138 -2.07 -12.09 -1.31
CA LEU A 138 -3.44 -12.61 -1.21
C LEU A 138 -4.46 -11.51 -0.88
N ILE A 139 -4.07 -10.62 0.02
CA ILE A 139 -4.88 -9.45 0.39
C ILE A 139 -5.10 -8.53 -0.81
N LEU A 140 -4.05 -8.30 -1.59
CA LEU A 140 -4.15 -7.47 -2.78
C LEU A 140 -4.98 -8.17 -3.85
N PHE A 141 -4.77 -9.46 -4.09
CA PHE A 141 -5.61 -10.24 -5.00
C PHE A 141 -7.09 -10.17 -4.64
N SER A 142 -7.46 -10.40 -3.38
CA SER A 142 -8.85 -10.27 -2.89
C SER A 142 -9.41 -8.86 -3.16
N SER A 143 -8.65 -7.81 -2.83
CA SER A 143 -9.12 -6.44 -3.09
C SER A 143 -9.24 -6.11 -4.57
N LEU A 144 -8.39 -6.70 -5.42
CA LEU A 144 -8.37 -6.42 -6.85
C LEU A 144 -9.45 -7.21 -7.61
N THR A 145 -9.72 -8.44 -7.23
CA THR A 145 -10.82 -9.23 -7.80
C THR A 145 -12.18 -8.58 -7.51
N GLU A 146 -12.37 -8.04 -6.31
CA GLU A 146 -13.58 -7.29 -5.94
C GLU A 146 -13.77 -6.00 -6.75
N THR A 147 -12.68 -5.34 -7.16
CA THR A 147 -12.74 -3.96 -7.66
C THR A 147 -12.52 -3.82 -9.15
N ILE A 148 -11.65 -4.65 -9.72
CA ILE A 148 -11.30 -4.67 -11.15
C ILE A 148 -11.24 -6.10 -11.69
N GLY A 149 -12.08 -7.01 -11.16
CA GLY A 149 -12.09 -8.43 -11.50
C GLY A 149 -12.25 -8.74 -12.99
N THR A 150 -12.97 -7.90 -13.76
CA THR A 150 -13.10 -8.05 -15.22
C THR A 150 -11.76 -7.90 -15.93
N THR A 151 -10.87 -7.04 -15.42
CA THR A 151 -9.50 -6.88 -15.95
C THR A 151 -8.62 -8.09 -15.62
N PHE A 152 -8.98 -8.87 -14.59
CA PHE A 152 -8.27 -10.07 -14.16
C PHE A 152 -8.84 -11.37 -14.70
N GLN A 153 -9.91 -11.34 -15.49
CA GLN A 153 -10.63 -12.55 -15.90
C GLN A 153 -9.72 -13.56 -16.62
N SER A 154 -8.79 -13.09 -17.45
CA SER A 154 -7.80 -13.93 -18.15
C SER A 154 -6.76 -14.57 -17.21
N HIS A 155 -6.59 -14.04 -15.99
CA HIS A 155 -5.60 -14.46 -15.02
C HIS A 155 -6.19 -15.28 -13.86
N LEU A 156 -7.52 -15.41 -13.78
CA LEU A 156 -8.17 -16.17 -12.71
C LEU A 156 -7.72 -17.64 -12.68
N ASN A 157 -7.50 -18.24 -13.86
CA ASN A 157 -7.00 -19.61 -13.98
C ASN A 157 -5.61 -19.77 -13.37
N ASP A 158 -4.77 -18.74 -13.44
CA ASP A 158 -3.42 -18.74 -12.84
C ASP A 158 -3.48 -18.49 -11.32
N LEU A 159 -4.51 -17.79 -10.84
CA LEU A 159 -4.70 -17.51 -9.41
C LEU A 159 -5.24 -18.72 -8.64
N GLN A 160 -6.11 -19.52 -9.25
CA GLN A 160 -6.70 -20.71 -8.61
C GLN A 160 -5.67 -21.65 -7.96
N PRO A 161 -4.61 -22.13 -8.66
CA PRO A 161 -3.62 -23.02 -8.04
C PRO A 161 -2.82 -22.34 -6.91
N ILE A 162 -2.59 -21.03 -7.02
CA ILE A 162 -1.88 -20.25 -6.00
C ILE A 162 -2.71 -20.18 -4.72
N LEU A 163 -4.01 -19.92 -4.84
CA LEU A 163 -4.92 -19.85 -3.71
C LEU A 163 -5.04 -21.18 -2.99
N LEU A 164 -5.16 -22.29 -3.75
CA LEU A 164 -5.17 -23.63 -3.18
C LEU A 164 -3.89 -23.91 -2.40
N LYS A 165 -2.73 -23.56 -2.95
CA LYS A 165 -1.43 -23.67 -2.26
C LYS A 165 -1.38 -22.83 -0.99
N CYS A 166 -1.89 -21.60 -1.03
CA CYS A 166 -1.93 -20.71 0.15
C CYS A 166 -2.92 -21.16 1.23
N LEU A 167 -4.07 -21.75 0.86
CA LEU A 167 -5.01 -22.37 1.80
C LEU A 167 -4.39 -23.57 2.53
N GLN A 168 -3.51 -24.29 1.84
CA GLN A 168 -2.76 -25.43 2.36
C GLN A 168 -1.37 -25.05 2.89
N ASP A 169 -1.07 -23.75 3.07
CA ASP A 169 0.25 -23.31 3.54
C ASP A 169 0.50 -23.89 4.94
N GLU A 170 1.39 -24.87 5.06
CA GLU A 170 1.66 -25.57 6.32
C GLU A 170 2.36 -24.67 7.34
N THR A 171 3.13 -23.71 6.84
CA THR A 171 4.06 -22.89 7.62
C THR A 171 3.40 -21.66 8.26
N SER A 172 2.36 -21.11 7.63
CA SER A 172 1.79 -19.82 8.05
C SER A 172 0.28 -19.85 8.21
N SER A 173 -0.18 -19.71 9.45
CA SER A 173 -1.62 -19.52 9.74
C SER A 173 -2.16 -18.21 9.17
N ARG A 174 -1.33 -17.17 9.07
CA ARG A 174 -1.72 -15.86 8.50
C ARG A 174 -2.01 -15.97 7.02
N VAL A 175 -1.17 -16.67 6.27
CA VAL A 175 -1.38 -16.93 4.84
C VAL A 175 -2.67 -17.72 4.63
N ARG A 176 -2.90 -18.77 5.42
CA ARG A 176 -4.17 -19.53 5.37
C ARG A 176 -5.39 -18.66 5.65
N ILE A 177 -5.35 -17.81 6.69
CA ILE A 177 -6.45 -16.87 7.00
C ILE A 177 -6.67 -15.86 5.87
N ALA A 178 -5.59 -15.33 5.28
CA ALA A 178 -5.70 -14.40 4.16
C ALA A 178 -6.31 -15.06 2.93
N ALA A 179 -5.96 -16.33 2.65
CA ALA A 179 -6.52 -17.11 1.58
C ALA A 179 -8.00 -17.49 1.83
N LEU A 180 -8.41 -17.74 3.07
CA LEU A 180 -9.82 -17.97 3.42
C LEU A 180 -10.68 -16.74 3.19
N LYS A 181 -10.15 -15.54 3.41
CA LYS A 181 -10.86 -14.27 3.13
C LYS A 181 -10.99 -13.99 1.63
N TYR A 182 -10.33 -14.77 0.77
CA TYR A 182 -10.41 -14.65 -0.68
C TYR A 182 -11.60 -15.43 -1.28
N GLY A 183 -12.04 -16.52 -0.64
CA GLY A 183 -13.15 -17.37 -1.10
C GLY A 183 -14.49 -16.95 -0.53
#